data_AF-A0A380EGF6-F1
#
_entry.id   AF-A0A380EGF6-F1
#
_cell.length_a   1.000
_cell.length_b   1.000
_cell.length_c   1.000
_cell.angle_alpha   90.00
_cell.angle_beta   90.00
_cell.angle_gamma   90.00
#
_symmetry.space_group_name_H-M   'P 1'
#
loop_
_entity.id
_entity.type
_entity.pdbx_description
1 polymer ?
#
loop_
_entity_poly.entity_id
_entity_poly.type
_entity_poly.pdbx_seq_one_letter_code
_entity_poly.pdbx_strand_id
1 'polypeptide(L)'
;MNELRQTIQNELDERQQMLVKEKLNKQLAEETIDVSLPGRHIEIGSKHPLTRTIEEIEDLFLGLGYEIVNGYEVEQDHYNFEMLNLPKSHPARDMPR
;
A
#
# COMPACT_ATOMS: atom_id res chain seq x y z
N MET A 1 26.90 38.37 -50.46
CA MET A 1 26.11 39.24 -49.55
C MET A 1 25.16 38.46 -48.65
N ASN A 2 24.42 37.47 -49.17
CA ASN A 2 23.47 36.69 -48.34
C ASN A 2 24.16 35.70 -47.39
N GLU A 3 25.29 35.11 -47.78
CA GLU A 3 26.02 34.15 -46.95
C GLU A 3 26.55 34.77 -45.65
N LEU A 4 27.20 35.93 -45.72
CA LEU A 4 27.72 36.63 -44.55
C LEU A 4 26.62 36.96 -43.52
N ARG A 5 25.43 37.33 -44.00
CA ARG A 5 24.26 37.61 -43.16
C ARG A 5 23.75 36.34 -42.48
N GLN A 6 23.77 35.21 -43.19
CA GLN A 6 23.38 33.91 -42.65
C GLN A 6 24.36 33.44 -41.58
N THR A 7 25.66 33.61 -41.78
CA THR A 7 26.69 33.21 -40.79
C THR A 7 26.54 34.00 -39.49
N ILE A 8 26.33 35.32 -39.58
CA ILE A 8 26.13 36.18 -38.41
C ILE A 8 24.81 35.82 -37.70
N GLN A 9 23.74 35.53 -38.44
CA GLN A 9 22.47 35.11 -37.83
C GLN A 9 22.63 33.78 -37.09
N ASN A 10 23.32 32.81 -37.69
CA ASN A 10 23.57 31.52 -37.07
C ASN A 10 24.42 31.65 -35.79
N GLU A 11 25.48 32.46 -35.80
CA GLU A 11 26.29 32.72 -34.59
C GLU A 11 25.48 33.41 -33.48
N LEU A 12 24.61 34.35 -33.85
CA LEU A 12 23.71 35.01 -32.90
C LEU A 12 22.71 34.01 -32.28
N ASP A 13 22.11 33.16 -33.11
CA ASP A 13 21.14 32.16 -32.68
C ASP A 13 21.81 31.10 -31.77
N GLU A 14 23.01 30.63 -32.13
CA GLU A 14 23.82 29.73 -31.31
C GLU A 14 24.19 30.35 -29.96
N ARG A 15 24.64 31.62 -29.96
CA ARG A 15 25.00 32.32 -28.72
C ARG A 15 23.77 32.54 -27.84
N GLN A 16 22.63 32.86 -28.44
CA GLN A 16 21.36 33.02 -27.74
C GLN A 16 20.89 31.70 -27.10
N GLN A 17 20.97 30.59 -27.84
CA GLN A 17 20.64 29.25 -27.31
C GLN A 17 21.56 28.86 -26.15
N MET A 18 22.86 29.13 -26.25
CA MET A 18 23.82 28.94 -25.17
C MET A 18 23.44 29.70 -23.90
N LEU A 19 23.14 31.00 -24.02
CA LEU A 19 22.76 31.84 -22.89
C LEU A 19 21.44 31.39 -22.23
N VAL A 20 20.46 30.97 -23.03
CA VAL A 20 19.19 30.42 -22.52
C VAL A 20 19.45 29.13 -21.76
N LYS A 21 20.29 28.24 -22.29
CA LYS A 21 20.65 26.98 -21.65
C LYS A 21 21.42 27.19 -20.34
N GLU A 22 22.36 28.13 -20.32
CA GLU A 22 23.08 28.52 -19.09
C GLU A 22 22.12 29.07 -18.03
N LYS A 23 21.17 29.93 -18.41
CA LYS A 23 20.17 30.46 -17.49
C LYS A 23 19.28 29.35 -16.93
N LEU A 24 18.82 28.43 -17.78
CA LEU A 24 18.01 27.29 -17.36
C LEU A 24 18.77 26.38 -16.40
N ASN A 25 20.03 26.06 -16.69
CA ASN A 25 20.86 25.22 -15.83
C ASN A 25 21.11 25.88 -14.47
N LYS A 26 21.29 27.21 -14.41
CA LYS A 26 21.40 27.94 -13.14
C LYS A 26 20.11 27.85 -12.32
N GLN A 27 18.95 28.03 -12.95
CA GLN A 27 17.65 27.88 -12.27
C GLN A 27 17.44 26.46 -11.73
N LEU A 28 17.75 25.44 -12.53
CA LEU A 28 17.67 24.04 -12.10
C LEU A 28 18.63 23.71 -10.95
N ALA A 29 19.83 24.30 -10.94
CA ALA A 29 20.79 24.13 -9.85
C ALA A 29 20.31 24.80 -8.54
N GLU A 30 19.68 25.97 -8.64
CA GLU A 30 19.08 26.67 -7.48
C GLU A 30 17.84 25.94 -6.94
N GLU A 31 17.07 25.30 -7.82
CA GLU A 31 15.87 24.51 -7.47
C GLU A 31 16.17 23.03 -7.21
N THR A 32 17.46 22.64 -7.13
CA THR A 32 17.84 21.27 -6.79
C THR A 32 17.47 21.00 -5.33
N ILE A 33 16.32 20.38 -5.13
CA ILE A 33 15.84 19.90 -3.83
C ILE A 33 16.43 18.51 -3.57
N ASP A 34 16.78 18.23 -2.31
CA ASP A 34 17.19 16.90 -1.89
C ASP A 34 15.99 15.94 -1.91
N VAL A 35 15.97 15.08 -2.92
CA VAL A 35 14.93 14.06 -3.16
C VAL A 35 14.95 12.92 -2.12
N SER A 36 15.96 12.87 -1.24
CA SER A 36 16.03 11.90 -0.14
C SER A 36 15.32 12.37 1.13
N LEU A 37 14.92 13.64 1.19
CA LEU A 37 14.19 14.17 2.33
C LEU A 37 12.84 13.45 2.47
N PRO A 38 12.47 13.03 3.69
CA PRO A 38 11.18 12.42 3.92
C PRO A 38 10.09 13.45 3.58
N GLY A 39 9.30 13.11 2.57
CA GLY A 39 8.13 13.90 2.19
C GLY A 39 7.11 13.95 3.32
N ARG A 40 6.04 14.73 3.13
CA ARG A 40 4.93 14.79 4.08
C ARG A 40 4.23 13.42 4.13
N HIS A 41 4.51 12.65 5.17
CA HIS A 41 3.94 11.32 5.36
C HIS A 41 2.49 11.43 5.84
N ILE A 42 1.64 10.56 5.30
CA ILE A 42 0.30 10.31 5.83
C ILE A 42 0.42 9.01 6.61
N GLU A 43 0.06 9.01 7.89
CA GLU A 43 0.07 7.80 8.68
C GLU A 43 -0.94 6.79 8.12
N ILE A 44 -0.42 5.66 7.64
CA ILE A 44 -1.23 4.53 7.20
C ILE A 44 -1.52 3.69 8.45
N GLY A 45 -2.80 3.48 8.74
CA GLY A 45 -3.22 2.60 9.84
C GLY A 45 -2.70 1.17 9.65
N SER A 46 -2.52 0.46 10.76
CA SER A 46 -2.12 -0.96 10.75
C SER A 46 -3.33 -1.85 11.05
N LYS A 47 -3.39 -3.04 10.44
CA LYS A 47 -4.38 -4.06 10.80
C LYS A 47 -4.17 -4.53 12.25
N HIS A 48 -5.26 -4.85 12.94
CA HIS A 48 -5.18 -5.45 14.26
C HIS A 48 -4.47 -6.82 14.18
N PRO A 49 -3.56 -7.17 15.11
CA PRO A 49 -2.80 -8.42 15.06
C PRO A 49 -3.67 -9.68 14.94
N LEU A 50 -4.78 -9.75 15.69
CA LEU A 50 -5.71 -10.89 15.62
C LEU A 50 -6.30 -11.07 14.22
N THR A 51 -6.73 -9.98 13.58
CA THR A 51 -7.28 -10.03 12.22
C THR A 51 -6.25 -10.54 11.23
N ARG A 52 -5.00 -10.08 11.36
CA ARG A 52 -3.90 -10.57 10.52
C ARG A 52 -3.65 -12.06 10.71
N THR A 53 -3.66 -12.57 11.94
CA THR A 53 -3.47 -14.00 12.19
C THR A 53 -4.64 -14.83 11.65
N ILE A 54 -5.88 -14.35 11.76
CA ILE A 54 -7.05 -15.03 11.19
C ILE A 54 -6.93 -15.12 9.67
N GLU A 55 -6.63 -14.00 9.00
CA GLU A 55 -6.43 -13.96 7.54
C GLU A 55 -5.29 -14.91 7.08
N GLU A 56 -4.15 -14.93 7.80
CA GLU A 56 -3.03 -15.83 7.48
C GLU A 56 -3.42 -17.32 7.59
N ILE A 57 -4.27 -17.68 8.55
CA ILE A 57 -4.78 -19.05 8.71
C ILE A 57 -5.81 -19.37 7.60
N GLU A 58 -6.73 -18.46 7.33
CA GLU A 58 -7.73 -18.59 6.27
C GLU A 58 -7.07 -18.85 4.91
N ASP A 59 -6.05 -18.07 4.54
CA ASP A 59 -5.32 -18.22 3.28
C ASP A 59 -4.67 -19.61 3.14
N LEU A 60 -4.12 -20.15 4.24
CA LEU A 60 -3.53 -21.49 4.24
C LEU A 60 -4.58 -22.57 3.95
N PHE A 61 -5.74 -22.50 4.59
CA PHE A 61 -6.80 -23.49 4.43
C PHE A 61 -7.54 -23.36 3.09
N LEU A 62 -7.68 -22.14 2.56
CA LEU A 62 -8.16 -21.90 1.20
C LEU A 62 -7.25 -22.58 0.17
N GLY A 63 -5.92 -22.51 0.35
CA GLY A 63 -4.95 -23.19 -0.50
C GLY A 63 -5.07 -24.73 -0.48
N LEU A 64 -5.65 -25.30 0.57
CA LEU A 64 -5.92 -26.73 0.72
C LEU A 64 -7.30 -27.14 0.17
N GLY A 65 -8.11 -26.18 -0.32
CA GLY A 65 -9.44 -26.42 -0.87
C GLY A 65 -10.57 -26.41 0.16
N TYR A 66 -10.33 -25.90 1.38
CA TYR A 66 -11.39 -25.66 2.35
C TYR A 66 -12.16 -24.38 2.01
N GLU A 67 -13.40 -24.29 2.49
CA GLU A 67 -14.26 -23.12 2.34
C GLU A 67 -14.45 -22.43 3.70
N ILE A 68 -14.46 -21.10 3.70
CA ILE A 68 -14.68 -20.30 4.91
C ILE A 68 -16.19 -20.11 5.10
N VAL A 69 -16.71 -20.58 6.23
CA VAL A 69 -18.13 -20.44 6.60
C VAL A 69 -18.21 -19.68 7.93
N ASN A 70 -18.99 -18.61 7.95
CA ASN A 70 -19.28 -17.84 9.16
C ASN A 70 -20.58 -18.33 9.81
N GLY A 71 -20.56 -18.49 11.13
CA GLY A 71 -21.73 -18.83 11.95
C GLY A 71 -22.26 -17.63 12.72
N TYR A 72 -23.38 -17.82 13.43
CA TYR A 72 -23.88 -16.82 14.37
C TYR A 72 -23.04 -16.82 15.66
N GLU A 73 -22.76 -15.64 16.23
CA GLU A 73 -22.07 -15.55 17.52
C GLU A 73 -22.94 -16.03 18.69
N VAL A 74 -24.26 -15.87 18.56
CA VAL A 74 -25.24 -16.38 19.52
C VAL A 74 -25.92 -17.59 18.90
N GLU A 75 -25.68 -18.76 19.48
CA GLU A 75 -26.22 -20.03 19.00
C GLU A 75 -27.11 -20.74 20.02
N GLN A 76 -27.96 -21.62 19.51
CA GLN A 76 -28.87 -22.41 20.35
C GLN A 76 -28.13 -23.56 21.05
N ASP A 77 -28.55 -23.91 22.27
CA ASP A 77 -27.98 -25.02 23.07
C ASP A 77 -27.99 -26.37 22.32
N HIS A 78 -28.95 -26.55 21.40
CA HIS A 78 -29.03 -27.72 20.55
C HIS A 78 -27.82 -27.85 19.61
N TYR A 79 -27.46 -26.78 18.88
CA TYR A 79 -26.36 -26.78 17.91
C TYR A 79 -24.99 -26.77 18.60
N ASN A 80 -24.87 -26.03 19.72
CA ASN A 80 -23.61 -25.91 20.44
C ASN A 80 -23.23 -27.14 21.28
N PHE A 81 -24.20 -27.94 21.75
CA PHE A 81 -23.91 -29.02 22.70
C PHE A 81 -24.56 -30.35 22.32
N GLU A 82 -25.87 -30.38 22.08
CA GLU A 82 -26.57 -31.66 21.83
C GLU A 82 -26.08 -32.36 20.56
N MET A 83 -25.86 -31.60 19.48
CA MET A 83 -25.34 -32.13 18.21
C MET A 83 -23.84 -32.46 18.24
N LEU A 84 -23.10 -32.00 19.26
CA LEU A 84 -21.68 -32.30 19.48
C LEU A 84 -21.46 -33.45 20.50
N ASN A 85 -22.49 -34.27 20.75
CA ASN A 85 -22.47 -35.37 21.72
C ASN A 85 -22.25 -34.95 23.17
N LEU A 86 -22.69 -33.76 23.57
CA LEU A 86 -22.61 -33.28 24.95
C LEU A 86 -24.00 -33.36 25.59
N PRO A 87 -24.34 -34.40 26.38
CA PRO A 87 -25.62 -34.50 27.08
C PRO A 87 -25.76 -33.45 28.20
N LYS A 88 -26.99 -33.20 28.68
CA LYS A 88 -27.28 -32.08 29.62
C LYS A 88 -26.53 -32.17 30.95
N SER A 89 -26.12 -33.37 31.33
CA SER A 89 -25.35 -33.68 32.54
C SER A 89 -23.83 -33.74 32.30
N HIS A 90 -23.34 -33.30 31.13
CA HIS A 90 -21.91 -33.35 30.81
C HIS A 90 -21.15 -32.17 31.46
N PRO A 91 -20.01 -32.41 32.15
CA PRO A 91 -19.26 -31.34 32.84
C PRO A 91 -18.82 -30.20 31.92
N ALA A 92 -18.62 -30.48 30.63
CA ALA A 92 -18.25 -29.48 29.63
C ALA A 92 -19.34 -28.45 29.31
N ARG A 93 -20.61 -28.67 29.74
CA ARG A 93 -21.68 -27.66 29.67
C ARG A 93 -21.60 -26.64 30.81
N ASP A 94 -21.09 -27.03 31.97
CA ASP A 94 -20.95 -26.21 33.17
C ASP A 94 -19.61 -25.44 33.23
N MET A 95 -18.85 -25.40 32.14
CA MET A 95 -17.59 -24.66 32.06
C MET A 95 -17.74 -23.33 31.29
N PRO A 96 -18.10 -22.23 31.97
CA PRO A 96 -17.73 -20.89 31.55
C PRO A 96 -16.43 -20.53 32.29
N ARG A 97 -15.29 -21.02 31.82
CA ARG A 97 -13.98 -20.46 32.18
C ARG A 97 -13.11 -20.34 30.95
#